data_AF-A0A0C1S3R3-F1
#
_entry.id   AF-A0A0C1S3R3-F1
#
_cell.length_a   1.000
_cell.length_b   1.000
_cell.length_c   1.000
_cell.angle_alpha   90.00
_cell.angle_beta   90.00
_cell.angle_gamma   90.00
#
_symmetry.space_group_name_H-M   'P 1'
#
loop_
_entity.id
_entity.type
_entity.pdbx_description
1 polymer ?
#
loop_
_entity_poly.entity_id
_entity_poly.type
_entity_poly.pdbx_seq_one_letter_code
_entity_poly.pdbx_strand_id
1 'polypeptide(L)'
;MIESVRTPRGPRQRVVINLGQLDIPKENWKELANRIEDLLRGYESSTVPISVEIEALARHHTKQILRKQRSEKKETHVLENEQDFRNVDINAVSSSDGKSVGPEHAGLEAMKALGFFDLFRQLGFTDDESNLATLQIVGRLVHPGSERELRRYAKEQSALDELLGCNFSSSVGHNMLYHNSDLLFKHKETIERFLRMRSREIFSLGETIILYDLTNTYFSGGATEYKKAKRGRSKQKRSDRPLVTLGLVLDERGFIKCSRIFDGNVGEPLTLVDMINDIHSQVSRETPPLLVTKPTIVMDAGIASEDNLALIKENGFSYIVVSRSKPEQIGNGSFEQIKEGIKIKEMRIGNETYLHCISDGKMKKEQALVNKARDAMKEEIEYLSEGLNIKRRLKSYPKVLERIGRLRQHYSRVSKGFAIDVKEQKGKAVTITWSFDPSKLGKPYDGSYFIRTDRMDLSKNEIWSLYIMLTSVE
;
A
#
# COMPACT_ATOMS: atom_id res chain seq x y z
N MET A 1 -36.16 -24.81 12.43
CA MET A 1 -36.94 -24.37 13.60
C MET A 1 -38.38 -24.10 13.17
N ILE A 2 -39.34 -24.56 13.97
CA ILE A 2 -40.79 -24.47 13.67
C ILE A 2 -41.47 -23.86 14.89
N GLU A 3 -42.37 -22.90 14.69
CA GLU A 3 -43.21 -22.32 15.74
C GLU A 3 -44.65 -22.85 15.61
N SER A 4 -45.37 -22.96 16.72
CA SER A 4 -46.79 -23.32 16.72
C SER A 4 -47.64 -22.08 16.86
N VAL A 5 -48.44 -21.77 15.82
CA VAL A 5 -49.34 -20.62 15.78
C VAL A 5 -50.79 -21.09 15.96
N ARG A 6 -51.54 -20.46 16.85
CA ARG A 6 -52.98 -20.71 16.97
C ARG A 6 -53.73 -19.99 15.85
N THR A 7 -54.45 -20.75 15.04
CA THR A 7 -55.37 -20.23 14.02
C THR A 7 -56.82 -20.52 14.41
N PRO A 8 -57.82 -19.84 13.82
CA PRO A 8 -59.24 -20.13 14.06
C PRO A 8 -59.64 -21.59 13.78
N ARG A 9 -58.81 -22.34 13.03
CA ARG A 9 -58.99 -23.77 12.71
C ARG A 9 -58.10 -24.72 13.53
N GLY A 10 -57.53 -24.25 14.64
CA GLY A 10 -56.66 -25.02 15.52
C GLY A 10 -55.17 -24.65 15.40
N PRO A 11 -54.29 -25.32 16.18
CA PRO A 11 -52.86 -25.07 16.15
C PRO A 11 -52.26 -25.53 14.82
N ARG A 12 -51.49 -24.65 14.16
CA ARG A 12 -50.73 -24.95 12.94
C ARG A 12 -49.25 -24.67 13.16
N GLN A 13 -48.40 -25.42 12.47
CA GLN A 13 -46.96 -25.26 12.52
C GLN A 13 -46.49 -24.34 11.39
N ARG A 14 -45.67 -23.34 11.71
CA ARG A 14 -45.02 -22.44 10.75
C ARG A 14 -43.51 -22.63 10.83
N VAL A 15 -42.88 -22.81 9.68
CA VAL A 15 -41.41 -22.88 9.60
C VAL A 15 -40.85 -21.47 9.79
N VAL A 16 -40.09 -21.26 10.87
CA VAL A 16 -39.47 -19.97 11.19
C VAL A 16 -38.22 -19.77 10.34
N ILE A 17 -37.31 -20.75 10.37
CA ILE A 17 -36.06 -20.75 9.61
C ILE A 17 -35.52 -22.17 9.45
N ASN A 18 -34.84 -22.43 8.33
CA ASN A 18 -34.04 -23.63 8.17
C ASN A 18 -32.63 -23.33 8.71
N LEU A 19 -32.19 -24.10 9.71
CA LEU A 19 -30.90 -23.88 10.38
C LEU A 19 -29.72 -24.55 9.66
N GLY A 20 -29.97 -25.27 8.55
CA GLY A 20 -28.92 -25.97 7.80
C GLY A 20 -28.32 -27.14 8.60
N GLN A 21 -27.07 -27.48 8.27
CA GLN A 21 -26.29 -28.47 9.01
C GLN A 21 -25.75 -27.85 10.30
N LEU A 22 -26.06 -28.45 11.44
CA LEU A 22 -25.63 -28.00 12.75
C LEU A 22 -24.48 -28.87 13.24
N ASP A 23 -23.33 -28.24 13.52
CA ASP A 23 -22.12 -28.91 14.07
C ASP A 23 -22.22 -29.12 15.59
N ILE A 24 -23.43 -29.34 16.11
CA ILE A 24 -23.69 -29.64 17.53
C ILE A 24 -24.49 -30.94 17.69
N PRO A 25 -24.27 -31.72 18.77
CA PRO A 25 -25.04 -32.92 19.05
C PRO A 25 -26.55 -32.65 19.06
N LYS A 26 -27.35 -33.62 18.59
CA LYS A 26 -28.83 -33.51 18.51
C LYS A 26 -29.48 -33.20 19.86
N GLU A 27 -28.85 -33.62 20.95
CA GLU A 27 -29.29 -33.38 22.33
C GLU A 27 -29.35 -31.88 22.66
N ASN A 28 -28.44 -31.09 22.07
CA ASN A 28 -28.32 -29.65 22.32
C ASN A 28 -29.23 -28.81 21.41
N TRP A 29 -29.96 -29.42 20.47
CA TRP A 29 -30.81 -28.69 19.52
C TRP A 29 -31.98 -27.99 20.23
N LYS A 30 -32.51 -28.60 21.29
CA LYS A 30 -33.58 -28.00 22.08
C LYS A 30 -33.09 -26.79 22.87
N GLU A 31 -31.88 -26.87 23.42
CA GLU A 31 -31.24 -25.77 24.13
C GLU A 31 -30.96 -24.59 23.19
N LEU A 32 -30.44 -24.86 21.99
CA LEU A 32 -30.26 -23.87 20.94
C LEU A 32 -31.59 -23.21 20.53
N ALA A 33 -32.65 -24.00 20.33
CA ALA A 33 -33.96 -23.48 19.93
C ALA A 33 -34.57 -22.57 21.02
N ASN A 34 -34.50 -22.98 22.29
CA ASN A 34 -34.96 -22.17 23.42
C ASN A 34 -34.17 -20.87 23.51
N ARG A 35 -32.84 -20.92 23.34
CA ARG A 35 -32.01 -19.71 23.42
C ARG A 35 -32.29 -18.73 22.28
N ILE A 36 -32.55 -19.24 21.06
CA ILE A 36 -33.00 -18.41 19.94
C ILE A 36 -34.33 -17.72 20.27
N GLU A 37 -35.27 -18.43 20.87
CA GLU A 37 -36.56 -17.90 21.29
C GLU A 37 -36.41 -16.81 22.37
N ASP A 38 -35.57 -17.04 23.38
CA ASP A 38 -35.27 -16.05 24.42
C ASP A 38 -34.70 -14.75 23.84
N LEU A 39 -33.75 -14.87 22.90
CA LEU A 39 -33.15 -13.73 22.22
C LEU A 39 -34.17 -12.99 21.32
N LEU A 40 -35.09 -13.71 20.66
CA LEU A 40 -36.18 -13.10 19.89
C LEU A 40 -37.19 -12.36 20.77
N ARG A 41 -37.36 -12.80 22.02
CA ARG A 41 -38.21 -12.16 23.03
C ARG A 41 -37.51 -11.01 23.78
N GLY A 42 -36.22 -10.77 23.52
CA GLY A 42 -35.44 -9.68 24.09
C GLY A 42 -34.67 -10.01 25.37
N TYR A 43 -34.56 -11.28 25.76
CA TYR A 43 -33.77 -11.69 26.93
C TYR A 43 -32.28 -11.83 26.59
N GLU A 44 -31.50 -10.78 26.85
CA GLU A 44 -30.06 -10.76 26.50
C GLU A 44 -29.22 -11.75 27.32
N SER A 45 -29.63 -12.04 28.56
CA SER A 45 -28.95 -12.98 29.46
C SER A 45 -29.78 -14.24 29.65
N SER A 46 -29.12 -15.40 29.58
CA SER A 46 -29.75 -16.68 29.91
C SER A 46 -29.80 -16.86 31.43
N THR A 47 -30.90 -17.40 31.93
CA THR A 47 -31.06 -17.81 33.34
C THR A 47 -30.39 -19.14 33.65
N VAL A 48 -30.02 -19.89 32.61
CA VAL A 48 -29.31 -21.17 32.68
C VAL A 48 -27.92 -21.00 32.03
N PRO A 49 -26.84 -21.60 32.59
CA PRO A 49 -25.53 -21.58 31.94
C PRO A 49 -25.59 -22.27 30.58
N ILE A 50 -25.27 -21.54 29.51
CA ILE A 50 -25.22 -22.04 28.13
C ILE A 50 -23.78 -22.04 27.66
N SER A 51 -23.40 -23.05 26.87
CA SER A 51 -22.05 -23.09 26.28
C SER A 51 -21.81 -21.93 25.30
N VAL A 52 -20.56 -21.48 25.21
CA VAL A 52 -20.16 -20.38 24.31
C VAL A 52 -20.52 -20.69 22.84
N GLU A 53 -20.43 -21.96 22.44
CA GLU A 53 -20.76 -22.42 21.08
C GLU A 53 -22.26 -22.31 20.78
N ILE A 54 -23.12 -22.72 21.73
CA ILE A 54 -24.58 -22.60 21.57
C ILE A 54 -25.01 -21.14 21.59
N GLU A 55 -24.42 -20.30 22.45
CA GLU A 55 -24.73 -18.86 22.52
C GLU A 55 -24.38 -18.14 21.21
N ALA A 56 -23.23 -18.48 20.60
CA ALA A 56 -22.81 -17.93 19.32
C ALA A 56 -23.76 -18.33 18.18
N LEU A 57 -24.14 -19.62 18.11
CA LEU A 57 -25.10 -20.12 17.13
C LEU A 57 -26.49 -19.51 17.33
N ALA A 58 -26.95 -19.38 18.57
CA ALA A 58 -28.24 -18.78 18.88
C ALA A 58 -28.30 -17.32 18.40
N ARG A 59 -27.29 -16.50 18.74
CA ARG A 59 -27.20 -15.11 18.29
C ARG A 59 -27.13 -15.00 16.77
N HIS A 60 -26.38 -15.89 16.12
CA HIS A 60 -26.27 -15.93 14.66
C HIS A 60 -27.65 -16.15 14.00
N HIS A 61 -28.37 -17.20 14.43
CA HIS A 61 -29.66 -17.53 13.84
C HIS A 61 -30.77 -16.54 14.22
N THR A 62 -30.76 -15.99 15.44
CA THR A 62 -31.66 -14.90 15.82
C THR A 62 -31.50 -13.69 14.90
N LYS A 63 -30.26 -13.29 14.58
CA LYS A 63 -29.99 -12.21 13.62
C LYS A 63 -30.55 -12.53 12.23
N GLN A 64 -30.42 -13.76 11.75
CA GLN A 64 -31.00 -14.18 10.46
C GLN A 64 -32.54 -14.11 10.46
N ILE A 65 -33.19 -14.57 11.53
CA ILE A 65 -34.66 -14.53 11.66
C ILE A 65 -35.15 -13.08 11.65
N LEU A 66 -34.51 -12.20 12.43
CA LEU A 66 -34.86 -10.77 12.48
C LEU A 66 -34.65 -10.08 11.13
N ARG A 67 -33.60 -10.43 10.38
CA ARG A 67 -33.37 -9.92 9.01
C ARG A 67 -34.48 -10.36 8.06
N LYS A 68 -34.87 -11.63 8.08
CA LYS A 68 -35.95 -12.18 7.25
C LYS A 68 -37.31 -11.53 7.57
N GLN A 69 -37.62 -11.32 8.85
CA GLN A 69 -38.84 -10.63 9.27
C GLN A 69 -38.86 -9.16 8.82
N ARG A 70 -37.71 -8.48 8.80
CA ARG A 70 -37.60 -7.10 8.29
C ARG A 70 -37.76 -7.02 6.77
N SER A 71 -37.25 -8.00 6.01
CA SER A 71 -37.46 -8.05 4.56
C SER A 71 -38.91 -8.36 4.20
N GLU A 72 -39.54 -9.33 4.87
CA GLU A 72 -40.95 -9.69 4.66
C GLU A 72 -41.91 -8.52 5.02
N LYS A 73 -41.59 -7.72 6.05
CA LYS A 73 -42.35 -6.49 6.39
C LYS A 73 -42.17 -5.36 5.37
N LYS A 74 -41.06 -5.33 4.63
CA LYS A 74 -40.80 -4.31 3.60
C LYS A 74 -41.61 -4.56 2.33
N GLU A 75 -41.92 -5.80 1.98
CA GLU A 75 -42.73 -6.14 0.81
C GLU A 75 -44.24 -5.85 1.00
N THR A 76 -44.72 -5.74 2.24
CA THR A 76 -46.15 -5.50 2.53
C THR A 76 -46.53 -4.01 2.64
N HIS A 77 -45.56 -3.10 2.74
CA HIS A 77 -45.78 -1.65 2.83
C HIS A 77 -45.15 -0.93 1.65
N VAL A 78 -45.75 -1.11 0.47
CA VAL A 78 -45.68 -0.11 -0.60
C VAL A 78 -47.12 0.27 -0.89
N LEU A 79 -47.61 1.30 -0.21
CA LEU A 79 -48.64 2.25 -0.65
C LEU A 79 -48.92 3.23 0.50
N GLU A 80 -48.98 4.50 0.12
CA GLU A 80 -49.45 5.70 0.85
C GLU A 80 -48.41 6.57 1.60
N ASN A 81 -48.36 7.83 1.12
CA ASN A 81 -47.68 8.98 1.69
C ASN A 81 -48.34 9.40 3.01
N GLU A 82 -48.10 8.66 4.08
CA GLU A 82 -48.22 9.20 5.43
C GLU A 82 -46.82 9.33 6.01
N GLN A 83 -46.51 10.49 6.62
CA GLN A 83 -45.28 10.64 7.39
C GLN A 83 -45.36 9.68 8.58
N ASP A 84 -44.70 8.52 8.49
CA ASP A 84 -44.63 7.48 9.53
C ASP A 84 -43.77 7.99 10.70
N PHE A 85 -44.37 8.80 11.57
CA PHE A 85 -43.74 9.22 12.83
C PHE A 85 -43.76 8.05 13.82
N ARG A 86 -42.62 7.38 13.95
CA ARG A 86 -42.40 6.33 14.95
C ARG A 86 -41.71 6.93 16.17
N ASN A 87 -42.32 6.81 17.34
CA ASN A 87 -41.64 7.10 18.58
C ASN A 87 -40.60 6.00 18.85
N VAL A 88 -39.33 6.35 18.69
CA VAL A 88 -38.19 5.47 19.01
C VAL A 88 -37.63 5.92 20.36
N ASP A 89 -37.63 5.02 21.34
CA ASP A 89 -36.91 5.26 22.60
C ASP A 89 -35.40 5.13 22.33
N ILE A 90 -34.72 6.28 22.25
CA ILE A 90 -33.29 6.37 21.97
C ILE A 90 -32.47 5.61 23.03
N ASN A 91 -32.96 5.50 24.27
CA ASN A 91 -32.28 4.78 25.34
C ASN A 91 -32.44 3.25 25.22
N ALA A 92 -33.41 2.79 24.41
CA ALA A 92 -33.61 1.39 24.07
C ALA A 92 -32.95 0.97 22.75
N VAL A 93 -32.38 1.92 21.99
CA VAL A 93 -31.63 1.63 20.77
C VAL A 93 -30.24 1.12 21.16
N SER A 94 -30.05 -0.20 21.09
CA SER A 94 -28.73 -0.82 21.14
C SER A 94 -28.23 -1.15 19.74
N SER A 95 -27.01 -0.73 19.42
CA SER A 95 -26.33 -1.09 18.16
C SER A 95 -25.43 -2.29 18.43
N SER A 96 -25.73 -3.43 17.83
CA SER A 96 -24.82 -4.57 17.77
C SER A 96 -24.35 -4.74 16.33
N ASP A 97 -23.03 -4.73 16.13
CA ASP A 97 -22.33 -4.80 14.82
C ASP A 97 -22.35 -3.51 13.99
N GLY A 98 -21.75 -2.43 14.52
CA GLY A 98 -21.43 -1.26 13.69
C GLY A 98 -20.36 -1.62 12.65
N LYS A 99 -20.77 -1.72 11.39
CA LYS A 99 -19.88 -1.98 10.24
C LYS A 99 -19.70 -0.72 9.38
N SER A 100 -18.53 -0.56 8.80
CA SER A 100 -18.23 0.44 7.77
C SER A 100 -18.94 0.10 6.46
N VAL A 101 -19.46 1.13 5.79
CA VAL A 101 -20.10 1.00 4.48
C VAL A 101 -19.66 2.06 3.48
N GLY A 102 -19.28 3.26 3.92
CA GLY A 102 -19.00 4.39 3.03
C GLY A 102 -17.85 4.15 2.06
N PRO A 103 -16.63 3.88 2.56
CA PRO A 103 -15.48 3.57 1.71
C PRO A 103 -15.69 2.33 0.83
N GLU A 104 -16.35 1.29 1.36
CA GLU A 104 -16.64 0.07 0.60
C GLU A 104 -17.64 0.30 -0.52
N HIS A 105 -18.66 1.12 -0.27
CA HIS A 105 -19.61 1.52 -1.29
C HIS A 105 -18.90 2.30 -2.41
N ALA A 106 -18.06 3.28 -2.06
CA ALA A 106 -17.29 4.03 -3.05
C ALA A 106 -16.39 3.11 -3.91
N GLY A 107 -15.70 2.15 -3.28
CA GLY A 107 -14.88 1.16 -4.00
C GLY A 107 -15.71 0.24 -4.90
N LEU A 108 -16.85 -0.23 -4.42
CA LEU A 108 -17.77 -1.08 -5.19
C LEU A 108 -18.36 -0.34 -6.40
N GLU A 109 -18.80 0.90 -6.22
CA GLU A 109 -19.34 1.70 -7.33
C GLU A 109 -18.27 2.02 -8.37
N ALA A 110 -17.02 2.30 -7.94
CA ALA A 110 -15.90 2.44 -8.87
C ALA A 110 -15.65 1.15 -9.67
N MET A 111 -15.70 -0.02 -9.01
CA MET A 111 -15.58 -1.31 -9.70
C MET A 111 -16.72 -1.57 -10.69
N LYS A 112 -17.97 -1.22 -10.33
CA LYS A 112 -19.12 -1.32 -11.24
C LYS A 112 -18.96 -0.40 -12.44
N ALA A 113 -18.57 0.85 -12.23
CA ALA A 113 -18.34 1.83 -13.30
C ALA A 113 -17.23 1.38 -14.27
N LEU A 114 -16.19 0.73 -13.74
CA LEU A 114 -15.13 0.11 -14.55
C LEU A 114 -15.58 -1.17 -15.28
N GLY A 115 -16.73 -1.75 -14.96
CA GLY A 115 -17.28 -2.92 -15.64
C GLY A 115 -16.69 -4.27 -15.19
N PHE A 116 -16.16 -4.36 -13.96
CA PHE A 116 -15.53 -5.59 -13.45
C PHE A 116 -16.48 -6.81 -13.46
N PHE A 117 -17.76 -6.64 -13.13
CA PHE A 117 -18.69 -7.76 -13.04
C PHE A 117 -18.98 -8.40 -14.40
N ASP A 118 -19.05 -7.59 -15.46
CA ASP A 118 -19.19 -8.12 -16.83
C ASP A 118 -17.90 -8.82 -17.28
N LEU A 119 -16.74 -8.27 -16.91
CA LEU A 119 -15.45 -8.93 -17.14
C LEU A 119 -15.38 -10.29 -16.43
N PHE A 120 -15.73 -10.35 -15.14
CA PHE A 120 -15.70 -11.60 -14.37
C PHE A 120 -16.64 -12.65 -14.97
N ARG A 121 -17.84 -12.25 -15.42
CA ARG A 121 -18.75 -13.15 -16.14
C ARG A 121 -18.14 -13.69 -17.43
N GLN A 122 -17.47 -12.84 -18.22
CA GLN A 122 -16.77 -13.26 -19.45
C GLN A 122 -15.60 -14.19 -19.18
N LEU A 123 -14.91 -14.01 -18.05
CA LEU A 123 -13.83 -14.89 -17.59
C LEU A 123 -14.32 -16.20 -16.96
N GLY A 124 -15.65 -16.37 -16.82
CA GLY A 124 -16.27 -17.58 -16.28
C GLY A 124 -16.23 -17.67 -14.76
N PHE A 125 -16.11 -16.54 -14.06
CA PHE A 125 -16.15 -16.53 -12.60
C PHE A 125 -17.58 -16.84 -12.14
N THR A 126 -17.69 -17.65 -11.11
CA THR A 126 -18.95 -17.82 -10.36
C THR A 126 -19.30 -16.54 -9.59
N ASP A 127 -20.54 -16.44 -9.10
CA ASP A 127 -20.96 -15.32 -8.26
C ASP A 127 -20.12 -15.24 -6.98
N ASP A 128 -19.80 -16.39 -6.37
CA ASP A 128 -18.95 -16.45 -5.17
C ASP A 128 -17.51 -16.01 -5.46
N GLU A 129 -16.92 -16.43 -6.58
CA GLU A 129 -15.59 -15.97 -6.99
C GLU A 129 -15.56 -14.48 -7.32
N SER A 130 -16.63 -13.96 -7.93
CA SER A 130 -16.79 -12.53 -8.23
C SER A 130 -16.93 -11.70 -6.94
N ASN A 131 -17.68 -12.20 -5.96
CA ASN A 131 -17.82 -11.59 -4.64
C ASN A 131 -16.49 -11.60 -3.87
N LEU A 132 -15.74 -12.70 -3.91
CA LEU A 132 -14.40 -12.79 -3.31
C LEU A 132 -13.40 -11.87 -4.00
N ALA A 133 -13.44 -11.78 -5.33
CA ALA A 133 -12.59 -10.85 -6.09
C ALA A 133 -12.90 -9.40 -5.73
N THR A 134 -14.17 -9.07 -5.59
CA THR A 134 -14.62 -7.75 -5.12
C THR A 134 -14.10 -7.47 -3.70
N LEU A 135 -14.20 -8.44 -2.80
CA LEU A 135 -13.65 -8.31 -1.44
C LEU A 135 -12.13 -8.06 -1.47
N GLN A 136 -11.37 -8.74 -2.34
CA GLN A 136 -9.92 -8.50 -2.45
C GLN A 136 -9.59 -7.12 -2.99
N ILE A 137 -10.30 -6.68 -4.03
CA ILE A 137 -10.02 -5.41 -4.70
C ILE A 137 -10.45 -4.23 -3.81
N VAL A 138 -11.71 -4.19 -3.38
CA VAL A 138 -12.23 -3.13 -2.50
C VAL A 138 -11.55 -3.17 -1.14
N GLY A 139 -11.32 -4.38 -0.59
CA GLY A 139 -10.65 -4.53 0.69
C GLY A 139 -9.22 -4.01 0.68
N ARG A 140 -8.43 -4.28 -0.37
CA ARG A 140 -7.07 -3.71 -0.50
C ARG A 140 -7.08 -2.20 -0.70
N LEU A 141 -8.11 -1.64 -1.34
CA LEU A 141 -8.28 -0.20 -1.50
C LEU A 141 -8.63 0.50 -0.18
N VAL A 142 -9.56 -0.08 0.59
CA VAL A 142 -10.12 0.55 1.80
C VAL A 142 -9.30 0.23 3.06
N HIS A 143 -8.86 -1.00 3.20
CA HIS A 143 -8.18 -1.53 4.39
C HIS A 143 -6.97 -2.39 3.98
N PRO A 144 -5.89 -1.77 3.46
CA PRO A 144 -4.73 -2.49 2.96
C PRO A 144 -4.10 -3.36 4.06
N GLY A 145 -3.99 -4.66 3.79
CA GLY A 145 -3.45 -5.64 4.73
C GLY A 145 -3.31 -7.03 4.10
N SER A 146 -2.81 -7.98 4.89
CA SER A 146 -2.74 -9.40 4.47
C SER A 146 -4.14 -10.00 4.25
N GLU A 147 -4.26 -11.09 3.52
CA GLU A 147 -5.53 -11.84 3.34
C GLU A 147 -6.12 -12.28 4.69
N ARG A 148 -5.26 -12.58 5.68
CA ARG A 148 -5.69 -12.86 7.05
C ARG A 148 -6.41 -11.66 7.69
N GLU A 149 -5.86 -10.47 7.49
CA GLU A 149 -6.44 -9.23 8.00
C GLU A 149 -7.69 -8.84 7.22
N LEU A 150 -7.66 -8.98 5.90
CA LEU A 150 -8.84 -8.77 5.04
C LEU A 150 -10.00 -9.66 5.45
N ARG A 151 -9.73 -10.94 5.79
CA ARG A 151 -10.76 -11.84 6.32
C ARG A 151 -11.34 -11.32 7.63
N ARG A 152 -10.50 -10.87 8.58
CA ARG A 152 -10.98 -10.29 9.84
C ARG A 152 -11.85 -9.06 9.56
N TYR A 153 -11.35 -8.15 8.73
CA TYR A 153 -12.04 -6.94 8.29
C TYR A 153 -13.42 -7.23 7.68
N ALA A 154 -13.51 -8.19 6.75
CA ALA A 154 -14.74 -8.60 6.10
C ALA A 154 -15.80 -9.10 7.10
N LYS A 155 -15.37 -9.82 8.15
CA LYS A 155 -16.28 -10.41 9.15
C LYS A 155 -16.74 -9.41 10.19
N GLU A 156 -15.82 -8.59 10.68
CA GLU A 156 -16.01 -7.81 11.91
C GLU A 156 -16.31 -6.33 11.63
N GLN A 157 -15.82 -5.77 10.52
CA GLN A 157 -15.73 -4.33 10.34
C GLN A 157 -16.39 -3.83 9.05
N SER A 158 -16.50 -4.66 8.01
CA SER A 158 -17.03 -4.24 6.71
C SER A 158 -18.46 -4.72 6.47
N ALA A 159 -19.28 -3.84 5.89
CA ALA A 159 -20.62 -4.14 5.37
C ALA A 159 -20.63 -4.43 3.86
N LEU A 160 -19.47 -4.70 3.25
CA LEU A 160 -19.38 -5.02 1.82
C LEU A 160 -20.21 -6.25 1.44
N ASP A 161 -20.36 -7.22 2.35
CA ASP A 161 -21.23 -8.38 2.16
C ASP A 161 -22.71 -7.98 2.00
N GLU A 162 -23.17 -6.98 2.77
CA GLU A 162 -24.53 -6.45 2.66
C GLU A 162 -24.75 -5.71 1.32
N LEU A 163 -23.73 -4.98 0.85
CA LEU A 163 -23.78 -4.30 -0.45
C LEU A 163 -23.83 -5.28 -1.63
N LEU A 164 -23.21 -6.45 -1.47
CA LEU A 164 -23.18 -7.52 -2.48
C LEU A 164 -24.34 -8.51 -2.36
N GLY A 165 -25.11 -8.45 -1.27
CA GLY A 165 -26.17 -9.43 -0.99
C GLY A 165 -25.63 -10.84 -0.67
N CYS A 166 -24.37 -10.94 -0.23
CA CYS A 166 -23.74 -12.20 0.16
C CYS A 166 -23.44 -12.23 1.67
N ASN A 167 -22.78 -13.28 2.17
CA ASN A 167 -22.42 -13.38 3.59
C ASN A 167 -20.97 -13.80 3.74
N PHE A 168 -20.08 -12.84 4.01
CA PHE A 168 -18.65 -13.13 4.22
C PHE A 168 -18.36 -13.69 5.62
N SER A 169 -19.19 -13.37 6.61
CA SER A 169 -19.03 -13.79 8.01
C SER A 169 -18.96 -15.32 8.16
N SER A 170 -19.81 -16.06 7.46
CA SER A 170 -19.84 -17.53 7.50
C SER A 170 -19.11 -18.20 6.33
N SER A 171 -18.97 -17.56 5.17
CA SER A 171 -18.46 -18.22 3.96
C SER A 171 -16.95 -18.08 3.75
N VAL A 172 -16.29 -17.01 4.21
CA VAL A 172 -14.88 -16.76 3.86
C VAL A 172 -13.95 -17.66 4.69
N GLY A 173 -13.55 -18.77 4.08
CA GLY A 173 -12.48 -19.65 4.54
C GLY A 173 -11.09 -19.02 4.38
N HIS A 174 -10.08 -19.57 5.07
CA HIS A 174 -8.71 -19.04 5.00
C HIS A 174 -8.12 -19.15 3.58
N ASN A 175 -8.36 -20.26 2.89
CA ASN A 175 -7.74 -20.55 1.59
C ASN A 175 -8.50 -19.96 0.41
N MET A 176 -9.78 -19.57 0.59
CA MET A 176 -10.59 -19.03 -0.51
C MET A 176 -10.02 -17.73 -1.06
N LEU A 177 -9.45 -16.89 -0.19
CA LEU A 177 -8.78 -15.67 -0.62
C LEU A 177 -7.52 -15.99 -1.44
N TYR A 178 -6.67 -16.92 -1.02
CA TYR A 178 -5.48 -17.29 -1.80
C TYR A 178 -5.86 -17.89 -3.17
N HIS A 179 -6.81 -18.82 -3.21
CA HIS A 179 -7.28 -19.40 -4.48
C HIS A 179 -7.89 -18.35 -5.42
N ASN A 180 -8.64 -17.39 -4.87
CA ASN A 180 -9.19 -16.31 -5.67
C ASN A 180 -8.09 -15.33 -6.15
N SER A 181 -7.02 -15.12 -5.37
CA SER A 181 -5.84 -14.37 -5.84
C SER A 181 -5.15 -15.08 -7.01
N ASP A 182 -5.01 -16.42 -6.94
CA ASP A 182 -4.46 -17.22 -8.03
C ASP A 182 -5.35 -17.16 -9.28
N LEU A 183 -6.67 -17.17 -9.10
CA LEU A 183 -7.64 -17.02 -10.18
C LEU A 183 -7.52 -15.64 -10.86
N LEU A 184 -7.45 -14.56 -10.08
CA LEU A 184 -7.20 -13.22 -10.62
C LEU A 184 -5.86 -13.15 -11.36
N PHE A 185 -4.81 -13.76 -10.80
CA PHE A 185 -3.49 -13.79 -11.41
C PHE A 185 -3.46 -14.58 -12.72
N LYS A 186 -4.20 -15.70 -12.80
CA LYS A 186 -4.36 -16.50 -14.02
C LYS A 186 -4.94 -15.66 -15.17
N HIS A 187 -5.83 -14.73 -14.88
CA HIS A 187 -6.46 -13.86 -15.87
C HIS A 187 -5.84 -12.45 -15.96
N LYS A 188 -4.68 -12.25 -15.32
CA LYS A 188 -4.02 -10.95 -15.19
C LYS A 188 -3.96 -10.16 -16.50
N GLU A 189 -3.43 -10.75 -17.57
CA GLU A 189 -3.23 -10.02 -18.84
C GLU A 189 -4.55 -9.54 -19.45
N THR A 190 -5.61 -10.34 -19.33
CA THR A 190 -6.95 -9.95 -19.80
C THR A 190 -7.54 -8.84 -18.92
N ILE A 191 -7.36 -8.93 -17.60
CA ILE A 191 -7.82 -7.90 -16.65
C ILE A 191 -7.09 -6.57 -16.88
N GLU A 192 -5.76 -6.58 -16.98
CA GLU A 192 -4.95 -5.37 -17.22
C GLU A 192 -5.35 -4.70 -18.54
N ARG A 193 -5.49 -5.47 -19.63
CA ARG A 193 -5.94 -4.95 -20.92
C ARG A 193 -7.34 -4.34 -20.87
N PHE A 194 -8.27 -5.01 -20.19
CA PHE A 194 -9.63 -4.49 -20.01
C PHE A 194 -9.62 -3.16 -19.26
N LEU A 195 -8.90 -3.08 -18.14
CA LEU A 195 -8.81 -1.86 -17.33
C LEU A 195 -8.10 -0.73 -18.06
N ARG A 196 -7.06 -1.04 -18.84
CA ARG A 196 -6.40 -0.07 -19.73
C ARG A 196 -7.39 0.55 -20.71
N MET A 197 -8.15 -0.28 -21.43
CA MET A 197 -9.16 0.20 -22.38
C MET A 197 -10.23 1.04 -21.70
N ARG A 198 -10.72 0.56 -20.57
CA ARG A 198 -11.84 1.19 -19.88
C ARG A 198 -11.47 2.49 -19.19
N SER A 199 -10.29 2.55 -18.58
CA SER A 199 -9.74 3.81 -18.05
C SER A 199 -9.50 4.84 -19.14
N ARG A 200 -8.98 4.43 -20.31
CA ARG A 200 -8.80 5.34 -21.45
C ARG A 200 -10.11 5.97 -21.89
N GLU A 201 -11.17 5.17 -22.00
CA GLU A 201 -12.49 5.63 -22.41
C GLU A 201 -13.12 6.57 -21.36
N ILE A 202 -13.12 6.17 -20.09
CA ILE A 202 -13.75 6.94 -19.01
C ILE A 202 -13.05 8.28 -18.78
N PHE A 203 -11.71 8.30 -18.78
CA PHE A 203 -10.93 9.49 -18.44
C PHE A 203 -10.38 10.24 -19.65
N SER A 204 -10.72 9.79 -20.87
CA SER A 204 -10.21 10.35 -22.13
C SER A 204 -8.69 10.50 -22.12
N LEU A 205 -8.00 9.42 -21.75
CA LEU A 205 -6.54 9.42 -21.59
C LEU A 205 -5.86 9.50 -22.97
N GLY A 206 -4.90 10.41 -23.09
CA GLY A 206 -4.14 10.58 -24.34
C GLY A 206 -3.16 9.43 -24.58
N GLU A 207 -2.60 8.86 -23.50
CA GLU A 207 -1.59 7.80 -23.54
C GLU A 207 -0.40 8.19 -24.43
N THR A 208 -0.02 9.47 -24.42
CA THR A 208 0.99 10.04 -25.31
C THR A 208 2.41 9.79 -24.83
N ILE A 209 2.56 9.52 -23.53
CA ILE A 209 3.82 9.15 -22.90
C ILE A 209 3.59 7.89 -22.08
N ILE A 210 4.40 6.88 -22.35
CA ILE A 210 4.52 5.72 -21.48
C ILE A 210 5.71 5.94 -20.57
N LEU A 211 5.47 5.79 -19.28
CA LEU A 211 6.48 5.76 -18.24
C LEU A 211 6.69 4.33 -17.76
N TYR A 212 7.94 3.90 -17.72
CA TYR A 212 8.33 2.68 -17.01
C TYR A 212 8.83 3.06 -15.64
N ASP A 213 8.17 2.58 -14.59
CA ASP A 213 8.67 2.64 -13.22
C ASP A 213 9.24 1.27 -12.83
N LEU A 214 10.44 1.26 -12.27
CA LEU A 214 11.13 0.04 -11.84
C LEU A 214 11.50 0.18 -10.38
N THR A 215 10.76 -0.54 -9.53
CA THR A 215 10.90 -0.43 -8.08
C THR A 215 11.12 -1.80 -7.45
N ASN A 216 11.91 -1.84 -6.37
CA ASN A 216 12.25 -3.08 -5.68
C ASN A 216 11.42 -3.23 -4.40
N THR A 217 10.77 -4.38 -4.23
CA THR A 217 10.13 -4.79 -2.97
C THR A 217 10.79 -6.04 -2.38
N TYR A 218 10.44 -6.42 -1.16
CA TYR A 218 11.08 -7.52 -0.44
C TYR A 218 10.08 -8.41 0.29
N PHE A 219 10.47 -9.66 0.47
CA PHE A 219 9.69 -10.60 1.28
C PHE A 219 10.07 -10.50 2.77
N SER A 220 9.07 -10.63 3.63
CA SER A 220 9.25 -10.80 5.08
C SER A 220 9.61 -12.24 5.49
N GLY A 221 9.64 -13.18 4.55
CA GLY A 221 10.07 -14.57 4.74
C GLY A 221 11.32 -14.92 3.93
N GLY A 222 11.67 -16.20 3.89
CA GLY A 222 12.81 -16.70 3.11
C GLY A 222 12.56 -16.80 1.60
N ALA A 223 11.29 -16.90 1.17
CA ALA A 223 10.86 -17.01 -0.23
C ALA A 223 11.67 -18.03 -1.07
N THR A 224 12.11 -19.13 -0.44
CA THR A 224 13.06 -20.09 -1.02
C THR A 224 12.54 -20.80 -2.27
N GLU A 225 11.22 -20.90 -2.42
CA GLU A 225 10.57 -21.55 -3.56
C GLU A 225 10.33 -20.58 -4.74
N TYR A 226 10.41 -19.27 -4.52
CA TYR A 226 10.21 -18.28 -5.58
C TYR A 226 11.54 -17.91 -6.24
N LYS A 227 11.80 -18.49 -7.42
CA LYS A 227 13.11 -18.36 -8.11
C LYS A 227 13.56 -16.92 -8.37
N LYS A 228 12.60 -15.99 -8.59
CA LYS A 228 12.87 -14.56 -8.83
C LYS A 228 13.24 -13.81 -7.54
N ALA A 229 12.99 -14.40 -6.37
CA ALA A 229 13.36 -13.82 -5.08
C ALA A 229 14.89 -13.88 -4.91
N LYS A 230 15.58 -12.75 -5.15
CA LYS A 230 17.05 -12.67 -5.08
C LYS A 230 17.49 -11.64 -4.06
N ARG A 231 18.58 -11.88 -3.34
CA ARG A 231 19.17 -10.87 -2.45
C ARG A 231 19.90 -9.82 -3.30
N GLY A 232 19.74 -8.55 -2.93
CA GLY A 232 20.32 -7.44 -3.66
C GLY A 232 20.35 -6.16 -2.82
N ARG A 233 20.69 -5.05 -3.47
CA ARG A 233 20.71 -3.73 -2.82
C ARG A 233 19.30 -3.14 -2.81
N SER A 234 18.62 -3.17 -1.66
CA SER A 234 17.30 -2.56 -1.51
C SER A 234 17.37 -1.10 -1.04
N LYS A 235 16.39 -0.28 -1.50
CA LYS A 235 16.19 1.11 -1.02
C LYS A 235 16.11 1.18 0.51
N GLN A 236 15.49 0.17 1.14
CA GLN A 236 15.29 0.09 2.59
C GLN A 236 16.46 -0.52 3.36
N LYS A 237 17.61 -0.79 2.70
CA LYS A 237 18.82 -1.41 3.30
C LYS A 237 18.54 -2.79 3.96
N ARG A 238 17.55 -3.52 3.44
CA ARG A 238 17.19 -4.89 3.82
C ARG A 238 17.96 -5.89 2.96
N SER A 239 19.29 -5.96 3.12
CA SER A 239 20.10 -6.99 2.47
C SER A 239 19.88 -8.39 3.06
N ASP A 240 19.22 -8.45 4.23
CA ASP A 240 18.79 -9.68 4.90
C ASP A 240 17.61 -10.38 4.18
N ARG A 241 16.88 -9.66 3.33
CA ARG A 241 15.65 -10.12 2.70
C ARG A 241 15.81 -10.36 1.21
N PRO A 242 15.19 -11.41 0.66
CA PRO A 242 15.13 -11.58 -0.78
C PRO A 242 14.16 -10.54 -1.37
N LEU A 243 14.54 -10.02 -2.53
CA LEU A 243 13.89 -8.94 -3.24
C LEU A 243 13.23 -9.47 -4.50
N VAL A 244 12.29 -8.70 -5.02
CA VAL A 244 11.77 -8.78 -6.40
C VAL A 244 11.65 -7.38 -6.96
N THR A 245 11.81 -7.26 -8.26
CA THR A 245 11.62 -5.99 -8.96
C THR A 245 10.23 -5.97 -9.59
N LEU A 246 9.44 -4.96 -9.25
CA LEU A 246 8.17 -4.67 -9.88
C LEU A 246 8.43 -3.62 -10.97
N GLY A 247 8.08 -3.95 -12.20
CA GLY A 247 7.97 -3.00 -13.29
C GLY A 247 6.53 -2.61 -13.52
N LEU A 248 6.25 -1.32 -13.55
CA LEU A 248 4.95 -0.75 -13.86
C LEU A 248 5.05 0.07 -15.14
N VAL A 249 4.05 -0.09 -16.01
CA VAL A 249 3.85 0.78 -17.17
C VAL A 249 2.72 1.71 -16.85
N LEU A 250 2.99 3.00 -16.95
CA LEU A 250 2.08 4.07 -16.58
C LEU A 250 1.92 5.02 -17.76
N ASP A 251 0.77 5.68 -17.88
CA ASP A 251 0.64 6.84 -18.76
C ASP A 251 1.09 8.13 -18.08
N GLU A 252 1.03 9.24 -18.81
CA GLU A 252 1.36 10.58 -18.31
C GLU A 252 0.51 11.04 -17.11
N ARG A 253 -0.62 10.38 -16.83
CA ARG A 253 -1.51 10.67 -15.70
C ARG A 253 -1.37 9.69 -14.53
N GLY A 254 -0.53 8.66 -14.66
CA GLY A 254 -0.28 7.69 -13.61
C GLY A 254 -1.25 6.51 -13.57
N PHE A 255 -2.02 6.28 -14.64
CA PHE A 255 -2.83 5.06 -14.74
C PHE A 255 -1.96 3.88 -15.15
N ILE A 256 -2.04 2.79 -14.37
CA ILE A 256 -1.32 1.55 -14.64
C ILE A 256 -1.90 0.89 -15.90
N LYS A 257 -1.03 0.61 -16.87
CA LYS A 257 -1.34 -0.06 -18.14
C LYS A 257 -1.01 -1.54 -18.08
N CYS A 258 0.12 -1.88 -17.47
CA CYS A 258 0.46 -3.26 -17.13
C CYS A 258 1.51 -3.29 -16.01
N SER A 259 1.66 -4.46 -15.40
CA SER A 259 2.65 -4.72 -14.37
C SER A 259 3.47 -5.96 -14.70
N ARG A 260 4.70 -6.06 -14.21
CA ARG A 260 5.52 -7.28 -14.37
C ARG A 260 6.48 -7.46 -13.20
N ILE A 261 6.66 -8.72 -12.80
CA ILE A 261 7.58 -9.09 -11.72
C ILE A 261 8.84 -9.69 -12.33
N PHE A 262 9.99 -9.18 -11.91
CA PHE A 262 11.32 -9.56 -12.34
C PHE A 262 12.18 -9.99 -11.14
N ASP A 263 13.36 -10.50 -11.45
CA ASP A 263 14.32 -10.99 -10.46
C ASP A 263 14.81 -9.84 -9.56
N GLY A 264 14.95 -10.05 -8.25
CA GLY A 264 15.24 -8.96 -7.31
C GLY A 264 16.63 -8.32 -7.39
N ASN A 265 17.51 -8.80 -8.26
CA ASN A 265 18.89 -8.36 -8.41
C ASN A 265 19.10 -7.50 -9.67
N VAL A 266 18.11 -6.70 -10.07
CA VAL A 266 18.24 -5.72 -11.17
C VAL A 266 19.20 -4.59 -10.77
N GLY A 267 20.49 -4.88 -10.92
CA GLY A 267 21.57 -3.89 -10.85
C GLY A 267 22.48 -3.96 -12.07
N GLU A 268 22.27 -4.94 -12.95
CA GLU A 268 23.05 -5.15 -14.17
C GLU A 268 22.42 -4.39 -15.35
N PRO A 269 23.19 -3.57 -16.08
CA PRO A 269 22.71 -2.80 -17.23
C PRO A 269 21.89 -3.60 -18.25
N LEU A 270 22.33 -4.84 -18.52
CA LEU A 270 21.69 -5.74 -19.48
C LEU A 270 20.29 -6.16 -19.02
N THR A 271 20.14 -6.51 -17.74
CA THR A 271 18.84 -6.94 -17.18
C THR A 271 17.78 -5.86 -17.27
N LEU A 272 18.16 -4.58 -17.11
CA LEU A 272 17.26 -3.46 -17.20
C LEU A 272 16.65 -3.32 -18.60
N VAL A 273 17.48 -3.36 -19.63
CA VAL A 273 17.05 -3.22 -21.02
C VAL A 273 16.18 -4.39 -21.45
N ASP A 274 16.58 -5.63 -21.09
CA ASP A 274 15.80 -6.82 -21.38
C ASP A 274 14.41 -6.75 -20.75
N MET A 275 14.31 -6.26 -19.50
CA MET A 275 13.04 -6.04 -18.82
C MET A 275 12.17 -5.01 -19.54
N ILE A 276 12.76 -3.90 -19.97
CA ILE A 276 12.02 -2.85 -20.69
C ILE A 276 11.53 -3.39 -22.04
N ASN A 277 12.39 -4.08 -22.79
CA ASN A 277 12.05 -4.69 -24.07
C ASN A 277 10.96 -5.76 -23.92
N ASP A 278 11.03 -6.58 -22.86
CA ASP A 278 10.01 -7.57 -22.53
C ASP A 278 8.63 -6.92 -22.35
N ILE A 279 8.57 -5.87 -21.53
CA ILE A 279 7.32 -5.16 -21.28
C ILE A 279 6.85 -4.45 -22.55
N HIS A 280 7.74 -3.73 -23.23
CA HIS A 280 7.42 -2.98 -24.43
C HIS A 280 6.90 -3.90 -25.53
N SER A 281 7.56 -5.04 -25.77
CA SER A 281 7.15 -6.00 -26.79
C SER A 281 5.78 -6.61 -26.51
N GLN A 282 5.45 -6.83 -25.23
CA GLN A 282 4.14 -7.34 -24.84
C GLN A 282 3.06 -6.29 -25.14
N VAL A 283 3.29 -5.06 -24.70
CA VAL A 283 2.31 -3.99 -24.85
C VAL A 283 2.13 -3.54 -26.31
N SER A 284 3.20 -3.57 -27.11
CA SER A 284 3.15 -3.30 -28.54
C SER A 284 2.41 -4.39 -29.32
N ARG A 285 2.31 -5.62 -28.80
CA ARG A 285 1.53 -6.72 -29.38
C ARG A 285 0.05 -6.70 -28.97
N GLU A 286 -0.32 -5.93 -27.96
CA GLU A 286 -1.72 -5.82 -27.55
C GLU A 286 -2.55 -5.05 -28.58
N THR A 287 -3.85 -5.34 -28.64
CA THR A 287 -4.80 -4.62 -29.50
C THR A 287 -5.76 -3.82 -28.64
N PRO A 288 -5.84 -2.49 -28.81
CA PRO A 288 -4.97 -1.65 -29.64
C PRO A 288 -3.56 -1.50 -29.03
N PRO A 289 -2.52 -1.29 -29.85
CA PRO A 289 -1.18 -1.02 -29.34
C PRO A 289 -1.16 0.28 -28.55
N LEU A 290 -0.22 0.44 -27.61
CA LEU A 290 0.02 1.77 -27.06
C LEU A 290 0.68 2.65 -28.13
N LEU A 291 0.07 3.78 -28.41
CA LEU A 291 0.52 4.72 -29.45
C LEU A 291 1.55 5.67 -28.85
N VAL A 292 2.82 5.27 -28.79
CA VAL A 292 3.90 6.15 -28.33
C VAL A 292 5.09 6.12 -29.28
N THR A 293 5.49 7.30 -29.74
CA THR A 293 6.62 7.52 -30.65
C THR A 293 7.97 7.37 -29.93
N LYS A 294 8.06 7.76 -28.66
CA LYS A 294 9.29 7.64 -27.84
C LYS A 294 8.96 7.28 -26.38
N PRO A 295 8.87 5.98 -26.03
CA PRO A 295 8.59 5.55 -24.66
C PRO A 295 9.69 6.03 -23.71
N THR A 296 9.31 6.44 -22.50
CA THR A 296 10.20 7.11 -21.55
C THR A 296 10.34 6.27 -20.29
N ILE A 297 11.55 5.98 -19.87
CA ILE A 297 11.81 5.22 -18.65
C ILE A 297 12.11 6.20 -17.53
N VAL A 298 11.48 5.98 -16.39
CA VAL A 298 11.76 6.76 -15.20
C VAL A 298 12.30 5.84 -14.14
N MET A 299 13.44 6.18 -13.57
CA MET A 299 14.10 5.33 -12.61
C MET A 299 14.76 6.14 -11.52
N ASP A 300 14.93 5.48 -10.39
CA ASP A 300 15.72 6.04 -9.30
C ASP A 300 17.15 6.31 -9.71
N ALA A 301 17.71 7.30 -9.01
CA ALA A 301 19.14 7.56 -9.01
C ALA A 301 19.95 6.25 -8.83
N GLY A 302 19.52 5.33 -7.96
CA GLY A 302 20.24 4.08 -7.66
C GLY A 302 20.43 3.11 -8.81
N ILE A 303 19.65 3.24 -9.90
CA ILE A 303 19.69 2.37 -11.08
C ILE A 303 20.14 3.16 -12.33
N ALA A 304 20.11 4.49 -12.32
CA ALA A 304 20.60 5.35 -13.40
C ALA A 304 22.14 5.52 -13.42
N SER A 305 22.90 4.48 -13.78
CA SER A 305 24.33 4.62 -14.17
C SER A 305 24.45 5.13 -15.60
N GLU A 306 25.59 5.73 -15.98
CA GLU A 306 25.81 6.18 -17.36
C GLU A 306 25.67 5.05 -18.37
N ASP A 307 26.20 3.85 -18.07
CA ASP A 307 26.06 2.67 -18.93
C ASP A 307 24.58 2.31 -19.18
N ASN A 308 23.73 2.41 -18.16
CA ASN A 308 22.30 2.14 -18.28
C ASN A 308 21.62 3.21 -19.16
N LEU A 309 21.97 4.48 -18.98
CA LEU A 309 21.42 5.58 -19.76
C LEU A 309 21.83 5.50 -21.24
N ALA A 310 23.06 5.08 -21.52
CA ALA A 310 23.55 4.87 -22.88
C ALA A 310 22.76 3.75 -23.58
N LEU A 311 22.63 2.59 -22.93
CA LEU A 311 21.88 1.46 -23.49
C LEU A 311 20.40 1.79 -23.74
N ILE A 312 19.78 2.57 -22.84
CA ILE A 312 18.40 3.05 -23.00
C ILE A 312 18.24 3.85 -24.28
N LYS A 313 19.15 4.81 -24.52
CA LYS A 313 19.14 5.61 -25.76
C LYS A 313 19.37 4.76 -27.00
N GLU A 314 20.31 3.81 -26.94
CA GLU A 314 20.62 2.88 -28.05
C GLU A 314 19.41 2.02 -28.44
N ASN A 315 18.56 1.67 -27.47
CA ASN A 315 17.33 0.90 -27.71
C ASN A 315 16.13 1.79 -28.10
N GLY A 316 16.34 3.08 -28.36
CA GLY A 316 15.30 4.01 -28.83
C GLY A 316 14.38 4.55 -27.72
N PHE A 317 14.70 4.28 -26.46
CA PHE A 317 13.97 4.80 -25.32
C PHE A 317 14.53 6.15 -24.85
N SER A 318 13.64 6.97 -24.28
CA SER A 318 14.02 8.15 -23.53
C SER A 318 14.11 7.87 -22.04
N TYR A 319 14.67 8.78 -21.25
CA TYR A 319 14.61 8.66 -19.79
C TYR A 319 14.37 9.98 -19.06
N ILE A 320 13.86 9.88 -17.84
CA ILE A 320 13.86 10.94 -16.82
C ILE A 320 14.39 10.32 -15.53
N VAL A 321 15.49 10.84 -14.97
CA VAL A 321 16.15 10.23 -13.79
C VAL A 321 16.59 11.28 -12.80
N VAL A 322 16.72 10.92 -11.52
CA VAL A 322 17.43 11.78 -10.56
C VAL A 322 18.92 11.56 -10.71
N SER A 323 19.66 12.63 -11.00
CA SER A 323 21.12 12.58 -11.08
C SER A 323 21.73 12.25 -9.70
N ARG A 324 22.68 11.30 -9.68
CA ARG A 324 23.45 10.95 -8.48
C ARG A 324 24.41 12.05 -8.06
N SER A 325 24.96 12.74 -9.05
CA SER A 325 25.95 13.80 -8.90
C SER A 325 25.37 15.14 -9.29
N LYS A 326 25.92 16.19 -8.69
CA LYS A 326 25.70 17.56 -9.14
C LYS A 326 26.41 17.73 -10.49
N PRO A 327 25.76 18.27 -11.53
CA PRO A 327 26.45 18.57 -12.78
C PRO A 327 27.58 19.58 -12.52
N GLU A 328 28.74 19.34 -13.12
CA GLU A 328 29.94 20.19 -12.93
C GLU A 328 29.70 21.62 -13.43
N GLN A 329 28.90 21.76 -14.49
CA GLN A 329 28.49 23.05 -15.05
C GLN A 329 27.09 23.41 -14.55
N ILE A 330 27.01 24.26 -13.54
CA ILE A 330 25.75 24.92 -13.18
C ILE A 330 25.61 26.11 -14.12
N GLY A 331 24.78 25.97 -15.16
CA GLY A 331 24.52 27.08 -16.10
C GLY A 331 24.04 28.35 -15.37
N ASN A 332 24.24 29.51 -15.98
CA ASN A 332 23.64 30.76 -15.51
C ASN A 332 22.13 30.72 -15.78
N GLY A 333 21.32 30.98 -14.75
CA GLY A 333 19.85 30.91 -14.83
C GLY A 333 19.22 31.17 -13.48
N SER A 334 18.04 31.79 -13.47
CA SER A 334 17.25 32.07 -12.28
C SER A 334 16.39 30.86 -11.90
N PHE A 335 16.08 30.75 -10.61
CA PHE A 335 15.06 29.83 -10.15
C PHE A 335 13.68 30.41 -10.42
N GLU A 336 12.79 29.59 -10.96
CA GLU A 336 11.39 29.91 -11.13
C GLU A 336 10.53 29.03 -10.22
N GLN A 337 9.51 29.63 -9.63
CA GLN A 337 8.58 28.92 -8.78
C GLN A 337 7.49 28.29 -9.64
N ILE A 338 7.44 26.95 -9.65
CA ILE A 338 6.46 26.20 -10.43
C ILE A 338 5.24 25.77 -9.61
N LYS A 339 5.42 25.68 -8.28
CA LYS A 339 4.39 25.34 -7.29
C LYS A 339 4.80 25.95 -5.96
N GLU A 340 3.85 26.15 -5.05
CA GLU A 340 4.15 26.58 -3.69
C GLU A 340 5.22 25.67 -3.05
N GLY A 341 6.30 26.28 -2.58
CA GLY A 341 7.45 25.60 -1.98
C GLY A 341 8.34 24.79 -2.93
N ILE A 342 8.21 24.98 -4.26
CA ILE A 342 9.00 24.26 -5.27
C ILE A 342 9.54 25.22 -6.32
N LYS A 343 10.88 25.30 -6.40
CA LYS A 343 11.61 26.14 -7.34
C LYS A 343 12.46 25.28 -8.27
N ILE A 344 12.46 25.61 -9.56
CA ILE A 344 13.21 24.90 -10.59
C ILE A 344 14.09 25.86 -11.37
N LYS A 345 15.29 25.39 -11.68
CA LYS A 345 16.19 25.99 -12.65
C LYS A 345 16.53 24.96 -13.72
N GLU A 346 16.21 25.26 -14.97
CA GLU A 346 16.57 24.44 -16.13
C GLU A 346 18.00 24.76 -16.58
N MET A 347 18.74 23.74 -16.99
CA MET A 347 20.08 23.83 -17.56
C MET A 347 20.17 22.81 -18.70
N ARG A 348 20.72 23.22 -19.84
CA ARG A 348 20.95 22.32 -20.97
C ARG A 348 22.44 22.05 -21.09
N ILE A 349 22.81 20.77 -21.12
CA ILE A 349 24.20 20.32 -21.20
C ILE A 349 24.26 19.26 -22.30
N GLY A 350 24.84 19.61 -23.46
CA GLY A 350 24.81 18.75 -24.64
C GLY A 350 23.39 18.44 -25.10
N ASN A 351 23.08 17.15 -25.30
CA ASN A 351 21.76 16.67 -25.72
C ASN A 351 20.87 16.27 -24.54
N GLU A 352 21.07 16.90 -23.38
CA GLU A 352 20.33 16.59 -22.16
C GLU A 352 19.89 17.85 -21.42
N THR A 353 18.73 17.73 -20.79
CA THR A 353 18.15 18.74 -19.91
C THR A 353 18.33 18.31 -18.46
N TYR A 354 18.84 19.22 -17.65
CA TYR A 354 18.96 19.10 -16.21
C TYR A 354 18.03 20.10 -15.52
N LEU A 355 17.22 19.63 -14.57
CA LEU A 355 16.43 20.49 -13.70
C LEU A 355 17.02 20.47 -12.29
N HIS A 356 17.48 21.62 -11.82
CA HIS A 356 17.82 21.82 -10.42
C HIS A 356 16.56 22.22 -9.67
N CYS A 357 16.06 21.30 -8.84
CA CYS A 357 14.84 21.47 -8.07
C CYS A 357 15.16 21.72 -6.59
N ILE A 358 14.51 22.71 -5.99
CA ILE A 358 14.52 22.97 -4.54
C ILE A 358 13.10 22.74 -4.03
N SER A 359 12.95 21.89 -3.01
CA SER A 359 11.67 21.58 -2.40
C SER A 359 11.69 21.83 -0.89
N ASP A 360 10.79 22.69 -0.42
CA ASP A 360 10.65 23.03 1.00
C ASP A 360 10.23 21.82 1.84
N GLY A 361 9.33 20.98 1.31
CA GLY A 361 8.90 19.74 1.97
C GLY A 361 10.06 18.76 2.13
N LYS A 362 10.87 18.59 1.07
CA LYS A 362 12.08 17.74 1.13
C LYS A 362 13.10 18.31 2.10
N MET A 363 13.30 19.63 2.10
CA MET A 363 14.19 20.33 3.03
C MET A 363 13.80 20.04 4.48
N LYS A 364 12.52 20.22 4.85
CA LYS A 364 12.02 19.92 6.21
C LYS A 364 12.30 18.47 6.60
N LYS A 365 12.03 17.51 5.70
CA LYS A 365 12.28 16.08 5.93
C LYS A 365 13.77 15.77 6.10
N GLU A 366 14.62 16.32 5.24
CA GLU A 366 16.08 16.12 5.32
C GLU A 366 16.65 16.73 6.60
N GLN A 367 16.23 17.95 6.96
CA GLN A 367 16.62 18.62 8.20
C GLN A 367 16.17 17.85 9.44
N ALA A 368 14.94 17.33 9.48
CA ALA A 368 14.47 16.49 10.59
C ALA A 368 15.35 15.25 10.79
N LEU A 369 15.74 14.59 9.69
CA LEU A 369 16.65 13.45 9.74
C LEU A 369 18.07 13.83 10.20
N VAL A 370 18.58 14.97 9.73
CA VAL A 370 19.89 15.50 10.15
C VAL A 370 19.88 15.85 11.63
N ASN A 371 18.86 16.57 12.10
CA ASN A 371 18.71 16.96 13.50
C ASN A 371 18.63 15.72 14.40
N LYS A 372 17.78 14.74 14.05
CA LYS A 372 17.67 13.48 14.81
C LYS A 372 19.03 12.75 14.90
N ALA A 373 19.78 12.67 13.80
CA ALA A 373 21.08 12.02 13.79
C ALA A 373 22.14 12.83 14.57
N ARG A 374 22.10 14.16 14.48
CA ARG A 374 22.98 15.07 15.24
C ARG A 374 22.74 14.91 16.72
N ASP A 375 21.48 14.95 17.15
CA ASP A 375 21.11 14.90 18.56
C ASP A 375 21.48 13.55 19.17
N ALA A 376 21.22 12.44 18.46
CA ALA A 376 21.66 11.11 18.89
C ALA A 376 23.19 10.96 18.96
N MET A 377 23.93 11.53 18.00
CA MET A 377 25.40 11.53 18.04
C MET A 377 25.94 12.38 19.20
N LYS A 378 25.33 13.54 19.44
CA LYS A 378 25.66 14.42 20.56
C LYS A 378 25.49 13.69 21.90
N GLU A 379 24.34 13.06 22.13
CA GLU A 379 24.07 12.31 23.37
C GLU A 379 25.11 11.21 23.61
N GLU A 380 25.50 10.46 22.57
CA GLU A 380 26.55 9.44 22.69
C GLU A 380 27.94 10.02 23.00
N ILE A 381 28.28 11.19 22.45
CA ILE A 381 29.55 11.88 22.75
C ILE A 381 29.54 12.42 24.18
N GLU A 382 28.43 13.03 24.61
CA GLU A 382 28.25 13.53 25.97
C GLU A 382 28.33 12.40 26.98
N TYR A 383 27.67 11.27 26.72
CA TYR A 383 27.79 10.06 27.54
C TYR A 383 29.22 9.55 27.66
N LEU A 384 29.99 9.56 26.57
CA LEU A 384 31.41 9.19 26.61
C LEU A 384 32.22 10.19 27.44
N SER A 385 31.96 11.49 27.30
CA SER A 385 32.63 12.56 28.02
C SER A 385 32.38 12.48 29.54
N GLU A 386 31.11 12.37 29.94
CA GLU A 386 30.71 12.18 31.34
C GLU A 386 31.29 10.88 31.92
N GLY A 387 31.32 9.82 31.10
CA GLY A 387 31.89 8.53 31.46
C GLY A 387 33.36 8.58 31.86
N LEU A 388 34.14 9.57 31.40
CA LEU A 388 35.55 9.71 31.77
C LEU A 388 35.75 9.94 33.27
N ASN A 389 34.79 10.56 33.95
CA ASN A 389 34.86 10.88 35.38
C ASN A 389 34.30 9.76 36.28
N ILE A 390 33.58 8.79 35.73
CA ILE A 390 32.90 7.73 36.50
C ILE A 390 33.82 6.51 36.69
N LYS A 391 33.77 5.86 37.85
CA LYS A 391 34.56 4.63 38.14
C LYS A 391 34.07 3.47 37.26
N ARG A 392 34.99 2.60 36.79
CA ARG A 392 34.73 1.41 35.93
C ARG A 392 34.21 1.70 34.51
N ARG A 393 34.18 2.96 34.06
CA ARG A 393 33.87 3.31 32.67
C ARG A 393 35.12 3.27 31.77
N LEU A 394 34.89 3.35 30.45
CA LEU A 394 35.94 3.34 29.43
C LEU A 394 36.77 4.63 29.52
N LYS A 395 38.08 4.50 29.79
CA LYS A 395 39.01 5.66 29.86
C LYS A 395 40.27 5.48 29.02
N SER A 396 40.50 4.29 28.48
CA SER A 396 41.68 4.02 27.65
C SER A 396 41.60 4.88 26.38
N TYR A 397 42.60 5.73 26.17
CA TYR A 397 42.60 6.69 25.07
C TYR A 397 42.42 6.01 23.69
N PRO A 398 43.16 4.94 23.34
CA PRO A 398 42.95 4.22 22.08
C PRO A 398 41.52 3.69 21.89
N LYS A 399 40.92 3.14 22.94
CA LYS A 399 39.56 2.59 22.87
C LYS A 399 38.49 3.68 22.77
N VAL A 400 38.73 4.85 23.37
CA VAL A 400 37.85 6.02 23.22
C VAL A 400 37.89 6.51 21.77
N LEU A 401 39.07 6.59 21.16
CA LEU A 401 39.20 6.93 19.73
C LEU A 401 38.49 5.91 18.83
N GLU A 402 38.64 4.61 19.07
CA GLU A 402 37.90 3.57 18.32
C GLU A 402 36.40 3.73 18.44
N ARG A 403 35.88 4.00 19.66
CA ARG A 403 34.45 4.23 19.88
C ARG A 403 33.96 5.46 19.13
N ILE A 404 34.73 6.56 19.16
CA ILE A 404 34.42 7.77 18.36
C ILE A 404 34.44 7.44 16.87
N GLY A 405 35.39 6.64 16.39
CA GLY A 405 35.43 6.15 15.01
C GLY A 405 34.16 5.38 14.63
N ARG A 406 33.68 4.48 15.49
CA ARG A 406 32.41 3.75 15.29
C ARG A 406 31.20 4.68 15.29
N LEU A 407 31.17 5.69 16.17
CA LEU A 407 30.12 6.73 16.15
C LEU A 407 30.14 7.49 14.83
N ARG A 408 31.32 7.90 14.35
CA ARG A 408 31.49 8.56 13.05
C ARG A 408 31.01 7.70 11.88
N GLN A 409 31.21 6.38 11.93
CA GLN A 409 30.70 5.45 10.92
C GLN A 409 29.18 5.31 10.99
N HIS A 410 28.64 5.12 12.20
CA HIS A 410 27.20 4.95 12.43
C HIS A 410 26.40 6.21 12.04
N TYR A 411 26.91 7.38 12.43
CA TYR A 411 26.34 8.70 12.14
C TYR A 411 27.03 9.40 10.96
N SER A 412 27.39 8.64 9.91
CA SER A 412 28.14 9.13 8.74
C SER A 412 27.54 10.37 8.08
N ARG A 413 26.22 10.54 8.17
CA ARG A 413 25.47 11.70 7.66
C ARG A 413 25.92 13.04 8.28
N VAL A 414 26.13 13.07 9.59
CA VAL A 414 26.46 14.28 10.37
C VAL A 414 27.92 14.33 10.79
N SER A 415 28.64 13.21 10.66
CA SER A 415 30.02 13.03 11.11
C SER A 415 30.97 14.14 10.65
N LYS A 416 30.88 14.60 9.39
CA LYS A 416 31.75 15.69 8.89
C LYS A 416 31.49 17.05 9.55
N GLY A 417 30.28 17.27 10.06
CA GLY A 417 29.93 18.47 10.82
C GLY A 417 30.48 18.48 12.24
N PHE A 418 30.82 17.31 12.80
CA PHE A 418 31.40 17.21 14.14
C PHE A 418 32.93 17.32 14.12
N ALA A 419 33.46 18.36 14.75
CA ALA A 419 34.86 18.40 15.17
C ALA A 419 34.93 17.87 16.61
N ILE A 420 35.67 16.78 16.83
CA ILE A 420 35.79 16.13 18.14
C ILE A 420 37.28 16.05 18.46
N ASP A 421 37.68 16.60 19.60
CA ASP A 421 39.03 16.56 20.12
C ASP A 421 39.05 15.79 21.45
N VAL A 422 40.09 14.97 21.65
CA VAL A 422 40.23 14.14 22.85
C VAL A 422 41.60 14.39 23.45
N LYS A 423 41.62 14.93 24.67
CA LYS A 423 42.86 15.16 25.42
C LYS A 423 43.28 13.90 26.17
N GLU A 424 44.55 13.57 26.06
CA GLU A 424 45.17 12.42 26.70
C GLU A 424 46.06 12.83 27.88
N GLN A 425 46.02 12.07 28.98
CA GLN A 425 47.10 12.02 29.98
C GLN A 425 47.37 10.59 30.40
N LYS A 426 48.64 10.18 30.38
CA LYS A 426 49.12 8.88 30.87
C LYS A 426 48.32 7.69 30.29
N GLY A 427 48.06 7.67 28.98
CA GLY A 427 47.33 6.59 28.31
C GLY A 427 45.80 6.64 28.47
N LYS A 428 45.26 7.67 29.14
CA LYS A 428 43.82 7.82 29.41
C LYS A 428 43.27 9.09 28.77
N ALA A 429 42.06 8.98 28.22
CA ALA A 429 41.28 10.14 27.81
C ALA A 429 40.79 10.88 29.06
N VAL A 430 41.06 12.18 29.13
CA VAL A 430 40.71 13.05 30.28
C VAL A 430 39.57 13.99 29.93
N THR A 431 39.53 14.47 28.69
CA THR A 431 38.52 15.42 28.24
C THR A 431 38.17 15.14 26.79
N ILE A 432 36.88 15.16 26.47
CA ILE A 432 36.37 15.15 25.11
C ILE A 432 35.68 16.49 24.89
N THR A 433 36.14 17.27 23.92
CA THR A 433 35.48 18.50 23.47
C THR A 433 34.96 18.30 22.06
N TRP A 434 33.83 18.93 21.76
CA TRP A 434 33.25 18.84 20.43
C TRP A 434 32.56 20.14 20.03
N SER A 435 32.47 20.36 18.73
CA SER A 435 31.65 21.40 18.12
C SER A 435 30.94 20.85 16.88
N PHE A 436 29.82 21.46 16.53
CA PHE A 436 29.05 21.09 15.34
C PHE A 436 28.94 22.27 14.40
N ASP A 437 29.37 22.07 13.15
CA ASP A 437 29.33 23.04 12.07
C ASP A 437 28.47 22.49 10.92
N PRO A 438 27.24 23.01 10.72
CA PRO A 438 26.35 22.58 9.64
C PRO A 438 26.94 22.79 8.24
N SER A 439 27.86 23.74 8.06
CA SER A 439 28.45 24.05 6.75
C SER A 439 29.41 22.97 6.26
N LYS A 440 29.96 22.16 7.18
CA LYS A 440 30.89 21.04 6.87
C LYS A 440 30.18 19.73 6.58
N LEU A 441 28.85 19.71 6.58
CA LEU A 441 28.09 18.52 6.23
C LEU A 441 28.43 18.08 4.79
N GLY A 442 28.39 16.76 4.56
CA GLY A 442 28.72 16.19 3.23
C GLY A 442 27.71 16.54 2.13
N LYS A 443 26.54 17.08 2.50
CA LYS A 443 25.47 17.56 1.63
C LYS A 443 24.85 18.79 2.32
N PRO A 444 24.35 19.80 1.56
CA PRO A 444 23.70 20.98 2.15
C PRO A 444 22.35 20.68 2.85
N TYR A 445 21.70 19.54 2.55
CA TYR A 445 20.39 19.15 3.09
C TYR A 445 19.30 20.25 2.99
N ASP A 446 19.38 21.02 1.91
CA ASP A 446 18.53 22.16 1.54
C ASP A 446 17.32 21.73 0.70
N GLY A 447 17.06 20.43 0.61
CA GLY A 447 15.99 19.90 -0.25
C GLY A 447 16.32 19.94 -1.74
N SER A 448 17.57 20.23 -2.13
CA SER A 448 17.99 20.22 -3.53
C SER A 448 18.08 18.80 -4.11
N TYR A 449 17.72 18.68 -5.39
CA TYR A 449 17.94 17.52 -6.23
C TYR A 449 18.00 17.91 -7.71
N PHE A 450 18.57 17.03 -8.52
CA PHE A 450 18.72 17.24 -9.95
C PHE A 450 17.96 16.17 -10.71
N ILE A 451 17.05 16.56 -11.58
CA ILE A 451 16.46 15.67 -12.58
C ILE A 451 17.29 15.81 -13.86
N ARG A 452 17.52 14.71 -14.57
CA ARG A 452 18.26 14.63 -15.84
C ARG A 452 17.40 13.87 -16.85
N THR A 453 17.34 14.36 -18.09
CA THR A 453 16.57 13.72 -19.16
C THR A 453 17.15 14.02 -20.54
N ASP A 454 16.90 13.13 -21.50
CA ASP A 454 17.16 13.33 -22.93
C ASP A 454 15.91 13.83 -23.70
N ARG A 455 14.77 14.05 -23.01
CA ARG A 455 13.54 14.60 -23.55
C ARG A 455 13.63 16.12 -23.71
N MET A 456 14.30 16.56 -24.77
CA MET A 456 14.46 17.98 -25.11
C MET A 456 13.17 18.63 -25.63
N ASP A 457 12.18 17.82 -25.97
CA ASP A 457 10.85 18.21 -26.45
C ASP A 457 9.89 18.61 -25.32
N LEU A 458 10.18 18.22 -24.07
CA LEU A 458 9.34 18.52 -22.92
C LEU A 458 9.74 19.83 -22.22
N SER A 459 8.76 20.57 -21.72
CA SER A 459 9.00 21.71 -20.85
C SER A 459 9.48 21.29 -19.46
N LYS A 460 10.16 22.20 -18.74
CA LYS A 460 10.57 21.98 -17.35
C LYS A 460 9.42 21.59 -16.41
N ASN A 461 8.22 22.10 -16.64
CA ASN A 461 7.03 21.78 -15.85
C ASN A 461 6.55 20.36 -16.12
N GLU A 462 6.57 19.92 -17.39
CA GLU A 462 6.19 18.56 -17.78
C GLU A 462 7.19 17.53 -17.24
N ILE A 463 8.49 17.75 -17.44
CA ILE A 463 9.55 16.86 -16.91
C ILE A 463 9.39 16.68 -15.40
N TRP A 464 9.19 17.78 -14.67
CA TRP A 464 8.98 17.73 -13.23
C TRP A 464 7.68 17.03 -12.85
N SER A 465 6.58 17.32 -13.54
CA SER A 465 5.27 16.72 -13.26
C SER A 465 5.28 15.20 -13.51
N LEU A 466 5.90 14.74 -14.59
CA LEU A 466 6.05 13.31 -14.89
C LEU A 466 6.87 12.60 -13.80
N TYR A 467 7.99 13.19 -13.38
CA TYR A 467 8.82 12.63 -12.31
C TYR A 467 8.07 12.56 -10.96
N ILE A 468 7.33 13.61 -10.60
CA ILE A 468 6.58 13.66 -9.34
C ILE A 468 5.34 12.78 -9.35
N MET A 469 4.65 12.69 -10.49
CA MET A 469 3.53 11.78 -10.65
C MET A 469 3.95 10.36 -10.27
N LEU A 470 5.11 9.91 -10.75
CA LEU A 470 5.63 8.58 -10.42
C LEU A 470 6.01 8.42 -8.96
N THR A 471 6.61 9.44 -8.35
CA THR A 471 6.86 9.45 -6.90
C THR A 471 5.56 9.38 -6.07
N SER A 472 4.42 9.73 -6.67
CA SER A 472 3.10 9.64 -6.03
C SER A 472 2.43 8.28 -6.25
N VAL A 473 2.83 7.54 -7.29
CA VAL A 473 2.36 6.18 -7.59
C VAL A 473 3.14 5.13 -6.79
N GLU A 474 4.45 5.34 -6.59
CA GLU A 474 5.29 4.59 -5.64
C GLU A 474 4.84 4.78 -4.17
#